data_AF-A0A382UJP3-F1
#
_entry.id   AF-A0A382UJP3-F1
#
_cell.length_a   1.000
_cell.length_b   1.000
_cell.length_c   1.000
_cell.angle_alpha   90.00
_cell.angle_beta   90.00
_cell.angle_gamma   90.00
#
_symmetry.space_group_name_H-M   'P 1'
#
loop_
_entity.id
_entity.type
_entity.pdbx_description
1 polymer ?
#
loop_
_entity_poly.entity_id
_entity_poly.type
_entity_poly.pdbx_seq_one_letter_code
_entity_poly.pdbx_strand_id
1 'polypeptide(L)' 'VALTLQTIKNRSTFVHIRNNGNFIKGKFINVQFLEDSSLNGAIAVGFTATKKIGNAVKRNKAKRLMRE' A
#
# COMPACT_ATOMS: atom_id res chain seq x y z
N VAL A 1 18.02 -2.38 -14.72
CA VAL A 1 17.16 -3.43 -14.10
C VAL A 1 15.78 -2.85 -13.96
N ALA A 2 14.77 -3.43 -14.62
CA ALA A 2 13.39 -2.95 -14.50
C ALA A 2 12.89 -3.28 -13.08
N LEU A 3 12.36 -2.29 -12.37
CA LEU A 3 11.77 -2.51 -11.05
C LEU A 3 10.47 -3.29 -11.21
N THR A 4 10.46 -4.54 -10.72
CA THR A 4 9.24 -5.36 -10.74
C THR A 4 8.35 -4.94 -9.57
N LEU A 5 7.15 -4.45 -9.88
CA LEU A 5 6.14 -4.11 -8.88
C LEU A 5 5.26 -5.33 -8.59
N GLN A 6 5.23 -5.75 -7.32
CA GLN A 6 4.38 -6.83 -6.85
C GLN A 6 3.20 -6.27 -6.03
N THR A 7 2.02 -6.87 -6.17
CA THR A 7 0.85 -6.44 -5.37
C THR A 7 0.73 -7.28 -4.10
N ILE A 8 0.70 -6.64 -2.94
CA ILE A 8 0.44 -7.28 -1.65
C ILE A 8 -1.03 -7.67 -1.57
N LYS A 9 -1.31 -8.97 -1.37
CA LYS A 9 -2.67 -9.51 -1.23
C LYS A 9 -3.01 -9.91 0.21
N ASN A 10 -2.03 -10.35 0.98
CA ASN A 10 -2.25 -10.96 2.29
C ASN A 10 -2.44 -9.92 3.39
N ARG A 11 -3.52 -10.06 4.17
CA ARG A 11 -3.81 -9.18 5.33
C ARG A 11 -2.68 -9.18 6.36
N SER A 12 -2.08 -10.33 6.62
CA SER A 12 -0.98 -10.47 7.59
C SER A 12 0.19 -9.53 7.25
N THR A 13 0.54 -9.38 5.97
CA THR A 13 1.58 -8.46 5.50
C THR A 13 1.22 -7.00 5.80
N PHE A 14 -0.03 -6.57 5.56
CA PHE A 14 -0.46 -5.22 5.92
C PHE A 14 -0.35 -4.93 7.42
N VAL A 15 -0.70 -5.90 8.27
CA VAL A 15 -0.58 -5.76 9.73
C VAL A 15 0.88 -5.72 10.15
N HIS A 16 1.73 -6.56 9.57
CA HIS A 16 3.16 -6.58 9.84
C HIS A 16 3.82 -5.23 9.51
N ILE A 17 3.57 -4.69 8.31
CA ILE A 17 4.06 -3.36 7.90
C ILE A 17 3.54 -2.27 8.84
N ARG A 18 2.26 -2.33 9.24
CA ARG A 18 1.68 -1.35 10.16
C ARG A 18 2.33 -1.35 11.55
N ASN A 19 2.70 -2.53 12.06
CA ASN A 19 3.22 -2.68 13.41
C ASN A 19 4.73 -2.43 13.49
N ASN A 20 5.48 -2.80 12.45
CA ASN A 20 6.95 -2.81 12.46
C ASN A 20 7.58 -1.81 11.47
N GLY A 21 6.78 -1.23 10.57
CA GLY A 21 7.25 -0.31 9.55
C GLY A 21 7.20 1.16 9.96
N ASN A 22 7.72 2.00 9.07
CA ASN A 22 7.68 3.45 9.19
C ASN A 22 6.40 4.00 8.57
N PHE A 23 5.93 5.13 9.10
CA PHE A 23 4.72 5.81 8.66
C PHE A 23 5.00 7.26 8.30
N ILE A 24 4.58 7.67 7.11
CA ILE A 24 4.63 9.06 6.65
C ILE A 24 3.20 9.53 6.38
N LYS A 25 2.82 10.64 7.03
CA LYS A 25 1.55 11.31 6.83
C LYS A 25 1.66 12.32 5.69
N GLY A 26 0.81 12.21 4.69
CA GLY A 26 0.67 13.21 3.64
C GLY A 26 -0.69 13.92 3.72
N LYS A 27 -0.85 14.98 2.92
CA LYS A 27 -2.11 15.72 2.82
C LYS A 27 -3.25 14.87 2.23
N PHE A 28 -2.92 14.01 1.26
CA PHE A 28 -3.90 13.23 0.51
C PHE A 28 -3.77 11.71 0.71
N ILE A 29 -2.54 11.24 0.94
CA ILE A 29 -2.24 9.83 1.16
C ILE A 29 -1.32 9.69 2.36
N ASN A 30 -1.42 8.55 3.04
CA ASN A 30 -0.45 8.14 4.04
C ASN A 30 0.30 6.94 3.51
N VAL A 31 1.61 6.91 3.70
CA VAL A 31 2.48 5.84 3.22
C VAL A 31 3.01 5.08 4.42
N GLN A 32 2.93 3.76 4.36
CA GLN A 32 3.56 2.84 5.30
C GLN A 32 4.51 1.95 4.54
N PHE A 33 5.73 1.82 5.02
CA PHE A 33 6.75 1.02 4.36
C PHE A 33 7.65 0.35 5.40
N LEU A 34 8.16 -0.82 5.00
CA LEU A 34 9.12 -1.60 5.75
C LEU A 34 10.10 -2.14 4.72
N GLU A 35 11.39 -1.94 4.97
CA GLU A 35 12.43 -2.50 4.10
C GLU A 35 12.49 -4.00 4.29
N ASP A 36 12.51 -4.73 3.17
CA ASP A 36 12.57 -6.18 3.16
C ASP A 36 13.66 -6.63 2.19
N SER A 37 14.77 -7.12 2.74
CA SER A 37 15.93 -7.58 1.98
C SER A 37 15.60 -8.81 1.12
N SER A 38 14.52 -9.54 1.42
CA SER A 38 14.12 -10.72 0.65
C SER A 38 13.48 -10.38 -0.70
N LEU A 39 13.07 -9.12 -0.91
CA LEU A 39 12.42 -8.69 -2.14
C LEU A 39 13.39 -8.59 -3.35
N ASN A 40 14.71 -8.78 -3.16
CA ASN A 40 15.70 -8.88 -4.23
C ASN A 40 15.57 -7.78 -5.32
N GLY A 41 15.33 -6.53 -4.90
CA GLY A 41 15.18 -5.38 -5.80
C GLY A 41 13.78 -5.18 -6.40
N ALA A 42 12.78 -5.96 -5.99
CA ALA A 42 11.37 -5.71 -6.26
C ALA A 42 10.74 -4.78 -5.21
N ILE A 43 9.65 -4.11 -5.57
CA ILE A 43 8.83 -3.36 -4.61
C ILE A 43 7.46 -4.01 -4.52
N ALA A 44 7.04 -4.35 -3.29
CA ALA A 44 5.70 -4.83 -3.02
C ALA A 44 4.80 -3.68 -2.52
N VAL A 45 3.68 -3.45 -3.20
CA VAL A 45 2.74 -2.35 -2.89
C VAL A 45 1.34 -2.89 -2.61
N GLY A 46 0.68 -2.31 -1.61
CA GLY A 46 -0.71 -2.60 -1.27
C GLY A 46 -1.52 -1.32 -1.10
N PHE A 47 -2.78 -1.33 -1.57
CA PHE A 47 -3.63 -0.15 -1.56
C PHE A 47 -4.81 -0.31 -0.60
N THR A 48 -4.96 0.64 0.31
CA THR A 48 -6.07 0.68 1.27
C THR A 48 -6.91 1.93 1.08
N ALA A 49 -8.24 1.79 1.22
CA ALA A 49 -9.18 2.89 1.17
C ALA A 49 -10.14 2.78 2.36
N THR A 50 -10.06 3.73 3.28
CA THR A 50 -10.85 3.71 4.51
C THR A 50 -12.33 4.03 4.22
N LYS A 51 -13.23 3.59 5.12
CA LYS A 51 -14.66 3.93 5.02
C LYS A 51 -14.93 5.44 5.09
N LYS A 52 -14.01 6.23 5.66
CA LYS A 52 -14.12 7.69 5.78
C LYS A 52 -14.12 8.42 4.42
N ILE A 53 -13.56 7.80 3.37
CA ILE A 53 -13.55 8.37 2.01
C ILE A 53 -14.96 8.42 1.41
N GLY A 54 -15.86 7.51 1.82
CA GLY A 54 -17.24 7.44 1.36
C GLY A 54 -17.67 6.04 0.91
N ASN A 55 -18.65 6.00 0.00
CA ASN A 55 -19.28 4.77 -0.48
C ASN A 55 -18.33 3.84 -1.25
N ALA A 56 -18.81 2.63 -1.58
CA ALA A 56 -18.01 1.62 -2.29
C ALA A 56 -17.44 2.12 -3.63
N VAL A 57 -18.23 2.89 -4.39
CA VAL A 57 -17.81 3.44 -5.69
C VAL A 57 -16.64 4.40 -5.53
N LYS A 58 -16.73 5.39 -4.61
CA LYS A 58 -15.64 6.34 -4.33
C LYS A 58 -14.37 5.62 -3.86
N ARG A 59 -14.49 4.62 -2.97
CA ARG A 59 -13.34 3.83 -2.49
C ARG A 59 -12.70 3.00 -3.61
N ASN A 60 -13.49 2.43 -4.50
CA ASN A 60 -12.97 1.64 -5.63
C ASN A 60 -12.28 2.53 -6.66
N LYS A 61 -12.82 3.72 -6.94
CA LYS A 61 -12.18 4.74 -7.79
C LYS A 61 -10.83 5.16 -7.20
N ALA A 62 -10.77 5.49 -5.91
CA ALA A 62 -9.52 5.86 -5.24
C ALA A 62 -8.45 4.75 -5.36
N LYS A 63 -8.81 3.50 -5.08
CA LYS A 63 -7.89 2.36 -5.25
C LYS A 63 -7.46 2.14 -6.71
N ARG A 64 -8.30 2.49 -7.69
CA ARG A 64 -7.98 2.36 -9.12
C ARG A 64 -6.96 3.43 -9.53
N LEU A 65 -7.18 4.68 -9.12
CA LEU A 65 -6.24 5.78 -9.33
C LEU A 65 -4.86 5.53 -8.70
N MET A 66 -4.77 4.78 -7.61
CA MET A 66 -3.48 4.43 -7.01
C MET A 66 -2.74 3.31 -7.75
N ARG A 67 -3.43 2.54 -8.60
CA ARG A 67 -2.85 1.41 -9.35
C ARG A 67 -2.39 1.77 -10.76
N GLU A 68 -3.06 2.76 -11.35
CA GLU A 68 -2.75 3.32 -12.69
C GLU A 68 -1.60 4.32 -12.56
#